data_AF-A0A292E930-F1
#
_entry.id   AF-A0A292E930-F1
#
_cell.length_a   1.000
_cell.length_b   1.000
_cell.length_c   1.000
_cell.angle_alpha   90.00
_cell.angle_beta   90.00
_cell.angle_gamma   90.00
#
_symmetry.space_group_name_H-M   'P 1'
#
loop_
_entity.id
_entity.type
_entity.pdbx_description
1 polymer ?
#
loop_
_entity_poly.entity_id
_entity_poly.type
_entity_poly.pdbx_seq_one_letter_code
_entity_poly.pdbx_strand_id
1 'polypeptide(L)'
;MFPMLEALAAQWKPAVLGVVTGLVLLSIGGAYLKGRSDGRAITEGEIRADLVQQLTDRGKTDEDVSRMSADELCRDLGGVFRGGRCE
;
A
#
# COMPACT_ATOMS: atom_id res chain seq x y z
N MET A 1 -20.71 32.46 47.62
CA MET A 1 -20.14 33.09 46.41
C MET A 1 -18.85 32.35 46.11
N PHE A 2 -18.82 31.52 45.06
CA PHE A 2 -17.70 30.59 44.81
C PHE A 2 -16.52 31.36 44.19
N PRO A 3 -15.40 31.56 44.91
CA PRO A 3 -14.25 32.35 44.43
C PRO A 3 -13.59 31.74 43.18
N MET A 4 -13.90 30.48 42.87
CA MET A 4 -13.43 29.76 41.68
C MET A 4 -14.00 30.33 40.37
N LEU A 5 -15.22 30.88 40.39
CA LEU A 5 -15.88 31.41 39.18
C LEU A 5 -15.32 32.77 38.74
N GLU A 6 -14.90 33.62 39.69
CA GLU A 6 -14.30 34.93 39.35
C GLU A 6 -12.89 34.78 38.76
N ALA A 7 -12.10 33.81 39.24
CA ALA A 7 -10.78 33.51 38.68
C ALA A 7 -10.88 32.98 37.22
N LEU A 8 -11.90 32.16 36.93
CA LEU A 8 -12.21 31.69 35.58
C LEU A 8 -12.66 32.84 34.66
N ALA A 9 -13.47 33.77 35.15
CA ALA A 9 -13.92 34.94 34.40
C ALA A 9 -12.79 35.94 34.11
N ALA A 10 -11.74 35.99 34.92
CA ALA A 10 -10.57 36.84 34.67
C ALA A 10 -9.56 36.23 33.67
N GLN A 11 -9.53 34.90 33.55
CA GLN A 11 -8.48 34.16 32.83
C GLN A 11 -9.01 33.28 31.68
N TRP A 12 -10.26 33.47 31.27
CA TRP A 12 -10.86 32.66 30.20
C TRP A 12 -10.14 32.80 28.86
N LYS A 13 -9.58 33.97 28.54
CA LYS A 13 -8.85 34.21 27.29
C LYS A 13 -7.61 33.32 27.13
N PRO A 14 -6.64 33.30 28.07
CA PRO A 14 -5.50 32.39 27.96
C PRO A 14 -5.90 30.92 28.08
N ALA A 15 -6.94 30.59 28.85
CA ALA A 15 -7.47 29.22 28.93
C ALA A 15 -8.01 28.73 27.58
N VAL A 16 -8.85 29.54 26.92
CA VAL A 16 -9.37 29.24 25.57
C VAL A 16 -8.23 29.15 24.56
N LEU A 17 -7.26 30.06 24.61
CA LEU A 17 -6.10 30.03 23.73
C LEU A 17 -5.30 28.73 23.91
N GLY A 18 -5.08 28.29 25.15
CA GLY A 18 -4.41 27.03 25.47
C GLY A 18 -5.17 25.82 24.92
N VAL A 19 -6.49 25.77 25.08
CA VAL A 19 -7.34 24.68 24.56
C VAL A 19 -7.30 24.63 23.04
N VAL A 20 -7.44 25.78 22.36
CA VAL A 20 -7.38 25.85 20.89
C VAL A 20 -6.02 25.40 20.39
N THR A 21 -4.93 25.86 21.02
CA THR A 21 -3.57 25.47 20.64
C THR A 21 -3.34 23.97 20.83
N GLY A 22 -3.82 23.41 21.95
CA GLY A 22 -3.76 21.97 22.22
C GLY A 22 -4.51 21.15 21.17
N LEU A 23 -5.72 21.59 20.79
CA LEU A 23 -6.51 20.93 19.73
C LEU A 23 -5.82 20.97 18.38
N VAL A 24 -5.22 22.10 18.01
CA VAL A 24 -4.47 22.23 16.75
C VAL A 24 -3.30 21.26 16.73
N LEU A 25 -2.48 21.22 17.79
CA LEU A 25 -1.34 20.31 17.86
C LEU A 25 -1.77 18.83 17.81
N LEU A 26 -2.85 18.47 18.50
CA LEU A 26 -3.42 17.12 18.44
C LEU A 26 -3.92 16.76 17.05
N SER A 27 -4.56 17.70 16.34
CA SER A 27 -5.04 17.48 14.98
C SER A 27 -3.89 17.24 13.99
N ILE A 28 -2.79 17.99 14.12
CA ILE A 28 -1.58 17.82 13.29
C ILE A 28 -0.94 16.46 13.59
N GLY A 29 -0.76 16.11 14.87
CA GLY A 29 -0.21 14.82 15.27
C GLY A 29 -1.06 13.64 14.79
N GLY A 30 -2.38 13.74 14.93
CA GLY A 30 -3.34 12.74 14.44
C GLY A 30 -3.30 12.58 12.92
N ALA A 31 -3.26 13.69 12.18
CA ALA A 31 -3.14 13.67 10.72
C ALA A 31 -1.82 13.04 10.25
N TYR A 32 -0.71 13.32 10.92
CA TYR A 32 0.59 12.72 10.61
C TYR A 32 0.59 11.20 10.86
N LEU A 33 0.08 10.76 12.02
CA LEU A 33 -0.01 9.33 12.34
C LEU A 33 -0.93 8.58 11.38
N LYS A 34 -2.08 9.18 11.05
CA LYS A 34 -3.03 8.64 10.07
C LYS A 34 -2.41 8.56 8.67
N GLY A 35 -1.74 9.61 8.20
CA GLY A 35 -1.03 9.58 6.92
C GLY A 35 0.05 8.50 6.88
N ARG A 36 0.78 8.30 7.97
CA ARG A 36 1.78 7.23 8.09
C ARG A 36 1.18 5.83 8.08
N SER A 37 0.05 5.62 8.74
CA SER A 37 -0.65 4.32 8.72
C SER A 37 -1.24 4.03 7.34
N ASP A 38 -1.90 5.02 6.74
CA ASP A 38 -2.57 4.88 5.45
C ASP A 38 -1.54 4.65 4.33
N GLY A 39 -0.39 5.34 4.36
CA GLY A 39 0.71 5.12 3.42
C GLY A 39 1.29 3.69 3.49
N ARG A 40 1.44 3.12 4.69
CA ARG A 40 1.88 1.73 4.85
C ARG A 40 0.85 0.74 4.28
N ALA A 41 -0.44 0.97 4.54
CA ALA A 41 -1.50 0.10 4.04
C ALA A 41 -1.57 0.10 2.50
N ILE A 42 -1.37 1.25 1.85
CA ILE A 42 -1.33 1.36 0.38
C ILE A 42 -0.15 0.56 -0.17
N THR A 43 1.04 0.72 0.39
CA THR A 43 2.24 0.00 -0.10
C THR A 43 2.12 -1.52 0.05
N GLU A 44 1.50 -2.02 1.12
CA GLU A 44 1.30 -3.46 1.29
C GLU A 44 0.26 -4.02 0.31
N GLY A 45 -0.77 -3.24 -0.04
CA GLY A 45 -1.76 -3.61 -1.04
C GLY A 45 -1.17 -3.69 -2.45
N GLU A 46 -0.37 -2.70 -2.84
CA GLU A 46 0.26 -2.65 -4.16
C GLU A 46 1.29 -3.77 -4.35
N ILE A 47 2.14 -4.04 -3.36
CA ILE A 47 3.14 -5.13 -3.44
C ILE A 47 2.45 -6.49 -3.58
N ARG A 48 1.36 -6.73 -2.84
CA ARG A 48 0.63 -8.00 -2.94
C ARG A 48 -0.10 -8.14 -4.28
N ALA A 49 -0.67 -7.06 -4.79
CA ALA A 49 -1.34 -7.07 -6.10
C ALA A 49 -0.33 -7.40 -7.22
N ASP A 50 0.85 -6.77 -7.21
CA ASP A 50 1.90 -7.03 -8.21
C ASP A 50 2.40 -8.48 -8.14
N LEU A 51 2.62 -9.03 -6.94
CA LEU A 51 3.01 -10.42 -6.77
C LEU A 51 1.95 -11.41 -7.27
N VAL A 52 0.67 -11.16 -7.00
CA VAL A 52 -0.43 -12.01 -7.47
C VAL A 52 -0.56 -11.95 -8.99
N GLN A 53 -0.42 -10.76 -9.58
CA GLN A 53 -0.44 -10.60 -11.03
C GLN A 53 0.74 -11.34 -11.67
N GLN A 54 1.95 -11.18 -11.13
CA GLN A 54 3.14 -11.87 -11.62
C GLN A 54 3.05 -13.40 -11.51
N LEU A 55 2.46 -13.92 -10.43
CA LEU A 55 2.20 -15.35 -10.28
C LEU A 55 1.14 -15.86 -11.26
N THR A 56 0.09 -15.07 -11.51
CA THR A 56 -0.97 -15.41 -12.46
C THR A 56 -0.43 -15.45 -13.90
N ASP A 57 0.38 -14.47 -14.29
CA ASP A 57 0.97 -14.39 -15.63
C ASP A 57 1.97 -15.52 -15.87
N ARG A 58 2.74 -15.92 -14.84
CA ARG A 58 3.60 -17.11 -14.91
C ARG A 58 2.78 -18.39 -15.02
N GLY A 59 1.69 -18.53 -14.27
CA GLY A 59 0.81 -19.70 -14.35
C GLY A 59 0.18 -19.88 -15.73
N LYS A 60 -0.26 -18.78 -16.36
CA LYS A 60 -0.77 -18.81 -17.74
C LYS A 60 0.31 -19.21 -18.73
N THR A 61 1.50 -18.62 -18.60
CA THR A 61 2.64 -18.98 -19.46
C THR A 61 3.01 -20.46 -19.31
N ASP A 62 3.01 -21.01 -18.10
CA ASP A 62 3.34 -22.41 -17.85
C ASP A 62 2.27 -23.35 -18.42
N GLU A 63 0.99 -22.96 -18.32
CA GLU A 63 -0.11 -23.70 -18.93
C GLU A 63 -0.04 -23.68 -20.46
N ASP A 64 0.26 -22.52 -21.07
CA ASP A 64 0.43 -22.39 -22.52
C ASP A 64 1.65 -23.21 -23.02
N VAL A 65 2.77 -23.16 -22.28
CA VAL A 65 3.97 -23.97 -22.56
C VAL A 65 3.68 -25.47 -22.40
N SER A 66 2.90 -25.88 -21.39
CA SER A 66 2.55 -27.30 -21.17
C SER A 66 1.65 -27.89 -22.26
N ARG A 67 0.90 -27.03 -22.95
CA ARG A 67 -0.01 -27.40 -24.06
C ARG A 67 0.69 -27.39 -25.41
N MET A 68 1.84 -26.72 -25.53
CA MET A 68 2.65 -26.73 -26.74
C MET A 68 3.35 -28.07 -26.92
N SER A 69 3.31 -28.57 -28.15
CA SER A 69 4.13 -29.73 -28.53
C SER A 69 5.62 -29.34 -28.57
N ALA A 70 6.52 -30.31 -28.36
CA ALA A 70 7.96 -30.05 -28.29
C ALA A 70 8.52 -29.44 -29.60
N ASP A 71 7.88 -29.70 -30.74
CA ASP A 71 8.22 -29.10 -32.02
C ASP A 71 7.74 -27.64 -32.16
N GLU A 72 6.55 -27.31 -31.64
CA GLU A 72 6.05 -25.93 -31.57
C GLU A 72 6.92 -25.08 -30.65
N LEU A 73 7.26 -25.59 -29.47
CA LEU A 73 8.16 -24.93 -28.51
C LEU A 73 9.54 -24.64 -29.12
N CYS A 74 10.10 -25.61 -29.83
CA CYS A 74 11.39 -25.46 -30.48
C CYS A 74 11.37 -24.39 -31.58
N ARG A 75 10.29 -24.32 -32.36
CA ARG A 75 10.10 -23.28 -33.38
C ARG A 75 9.93 -21.89 -32.78
N ASP A 76 9.17 -21.76 -31.70
CA ASP A 76 8.90 -20.47 -31.06
C ASP A 76 10.17 -19.90 -30.39
N LEU A 77 11.05 -20.78 -29.92
CA LEU A 77 12.39 -20.43 -29.41
C LEU A 77 13.41 -20.13 -30.54
N GLY A 78 13.03 -20.26 -31.81
CA GLY A 78 13.87 -19.95 -32.97
C GLY A 78 14.79 -21.09 -33.45
N GLY A 79 14.60 -22.31 -32.92
CA GLY A 79 15.35 -23.50 -33.30
C GLY A 79 14.66 -24.34 -34.39
N VAL A 80 15.32 -25.42 -34.80
CA VAL A 80 14.78 -26.39 -35.77
C VAL A 80 14.60 -27.74 -35.09
N PHE A 81 13.35 -28.24 -35.08
CA PHE A 81 13.07 -29.55 -34.48
C PHE A 81 13.48 -30.69 -35.44
N ARG A 82 14.48 -31.49 -35.06
CA ARG A 82 14.99 -32.63 -35.83
C ARG A 82 15.26 -33.84 -34.93
N GLY A 83 14.79 -35.01 -35.36
CA GLY A 83 15.10 -36.29 -34.70
C GLY A 83 14.66 -36.36 -33.22
N GLY A 84 13.60 -35.63 -32.85
CA GLY A 84 13.10 -35.56 -31.47
C GLY A 84 13.87 -34.62 -30.55
N ARG A 85 14.75 -33.76 -31.09
CA ARG A 85 15.46 -32.71 -30.33
C ARG A 85 15.38 -31.36 -31.05
N CYS A 86 15.55 -30.29 -30.27
CA CYS A 86 15.69 -28.94 -30.79
C CYS A 86 17.17 -28.62 -31.06
N GLU A 87 17.49 -28.15 -32.26
CA GLU A 87 18.83 -27.74 -32.72
C GLU A 87 18.89 -26.25 -33.02
#